data_AF-A0A286TYD2-F1
#
_entry.id   AF-A0A286TYD2-F1
#
_cell.length_a   1.000
_cell.length_b   1.000
_cell.length_c   1.000
_cell.angle_alpha   90.00
_cell.angle_beta   90.00
_cell.angle_gamma   90.00
#
_symmetry.space_group_name_H-M   'P 1'
#
loop_
_entity.id
_entity.type
_entity.pdbx_description
1 polymer ?
#
loop_
_entity_poly.entity_id
_entity_poly.type
_entity_poly.pdbx_seq_one_letter_code
_entity_poly.pdbx_strand_id
1 'polypeptide(L)'
;MYESSLIYATDANDEVLDEAKSGIFSIDKMKDYTINYRKSGGLASFADYYTARYDSVIMDNSLKKNIVFSNHNLVTDNVFGEMDMIMCRNVLIYFNRKLQDRVLGLFRDSLRPDAFLCLGPKETVRFSSYSDSFENVAEKERIYRRIG
;
A
#
# COMPACT_ATOMS: atom_id res chain seq x y z
N MET A 1 10.89 -15.47 0.64
CA MET A 1 10.24 -14.21 0.24
C MET A 1 9.59 -13.53 1.45
N TYR A 2 8.60 -14.11 2.14
CA TYR A 2 7.99 -13.46 3.33
C TYR A 2 8.98 -13.23 4.50
N GLU A 3 9.94 -14.11 4.72
CA GLU A 3 10.95 -13.93 5.79
C GLU A 3 11.98 -12.84 5.50
N SER A 4 12.05 -12.32 4.28
CA SER A 4 13.04 -11.34 3.84
C SER A 4 12.43 -10.03 3.34
N SER A 5 11.13 -9.82 3.54
CA SER A 5 10.40 -8.63 3.09
C SER A 5 9.95 -7.81 4.28
N LEU A 6 10.28 -6.51 4.27
CA LEU A 6 9.85 -5.51 5.25
C LEU A 6 8.83 -4.60 4.58
N ILE A 7 7.69 -4.38 5.24
CA ILE A 7 6.62 -3.51 4.74
C ILE A 7 6.59 -2.24 5.58
N TYR A 8 6.73 -1.08 4.93
CA TYR A 8 6.47 0.20 5.56
C TYR A 8 5.02 0.60 5.26
N ALA A 9 4.19 0.64 6.30
CA ALA A 9 2.80 1.08 6.21
C ALA A 9 2.70 2.48 6.82
N THR A 10 2.40 3.48 6.00
CA THR A 10 2.42 4.88 6.42
C THR A 10 1.10 5.59 6.17
N ASP A 11 0.76 6.51 7.07
CA ASP A 11 -0.37 7.43 6.93
C ASP A 11 0.00 8.74 7.65
N ALA A 12 -0.67 9.84 7.32
CA ALA A 12 -0.52 11.10 8.04
C ALA A 12 -1.37 11.13 9.34
N ASN A 13 -2.36 10.23 9.45
CA ASN A 13 -3.26 10.13 10.59
C ASN A 13 -2.83 9.01 11.56
N ASP A 14 -2.37 9.40 12.76
CA ASP A 14 -1.94 8.46 13.80
C ASP A 14 -3.07 7.56 14.31
N GLU A 15 -4.33 8.01 14.32
CA GLU A 15 -5.46 7.20 14.77
C GLU A 15 -5.69 6.00 13.84
N VAL A 16 -5.56 6.21 12.52
CA VAL A 16 -5.67 5.13 11.52
C VAL A 16 -4.49 4.17 11.63
N LEU A 17 -3.29 4.68 11.91
CA LEU A 17 -2.12 3.84 12.16
C LEU A 17 -2.31 2.98 13.42
N ASP A 18 -2.87 3.53 14.49
CA ASP A 18 -3.11 2.80 15.73
C ASP A 18 -4.20 1.73 15.57
N GLU A 19 -5.27 2.02 14.80
CA GLU A 19 -6.25 1.01 14.38
C GLU A 19 -5.57 -0.13 13.62
N ALA A 20 -4.74 0.19 12.61
CA ALA A 20 -4.04 -0.79 11.80
C ALA A 20 -3.03 -1.64 12.63
N LYS A 21 -2.28 -1.00 13.54
CA LYS A 21 -1.36 -1.68 14.47
C LYS A 21 -2.10 -2.64 15.39
N SER A 22 -3.31 -2.29 15.85
CA SER A 22 -4.12 -3.18 16.70
C SER A 22 -4.46 -4.48 15.95
N GLY A 23 -4.67 -4.41 14.63
CA GLY A 23 -5.12 -5.54 13.81
C GLY A 23 -6.51 -6.04 14.24
N ILE A 24 -7.30 -5.18 14.86
CA ILE A 24 -8.67 -5.45 15.29
C ILE A 24 -9.63 -4.85 14.26
N PHE A 25 -10.54 -5.67 13.76
CA PHE A 25 -11.51 -5.26 12.74
C PHE A 25 -12.92 -5.73 13.11
N SER A 26 -13.95 -5.02 12.62
CA SER A 26 -15.33 -5.50 12.72
C SER A 26 -15.50 -6.85 12.01
N ILE A 27 -16.27 -7.74 12.63
CA ILE A 27 -16.61 -9.04 12.06
C ILE A 27 -17.34 -8.94 10.71
N ASP A 28 -18.06 -7.85 10.45
CA ASP A 28 -18.81 -7.62 9.21
C ASP A 28 -17.89 -7.59 7.98
N LYS A 29 -16.62 -7.22 8.17
CA LYS A 29 -15.62 -7.18 7.09
C LYS A 29 -15.14 -8.59 6.68
N MET A 30 -15.33 -9.61 7.51
CA MET A 30 -14.73 -10.93 7.30
C MET A 30 -15.25 -11.65 6.07
N LYS A 31 -16.51 -11.42 5.70
CA LYS A 31 -17.09 -12.00 4.48
C LYS A 31 -16.32 -11.54 3.24
N ASP A 32 -16.13 -10.23 3.11
CA ASP A 32 -15.43 -9.64 1.98
C ASP A 32 -13.94 -10.00 2.00
N TYR A 33 -13.31 -10.00 3.18
CA TYR A 33 -11.91 -10.38 3.33
C TYR A 33 -11.66 -11.84 2.96
N THR A 34 -12.56 -12.76 3.33
CA THR A 34 -12.50 -14.17 2.94
C THR A 34 -12.61 -14.34 1.42
N ILE A 35 -13.50 -13.59 0.76
CA ILE A 35 -13.63 -13.61 -0.69
C ILE A 35 -12.36 -13.08 -1.36
N ASN A 36 -11.81 -11.98 -0.85
CA ASN A 36 -10.60 -11.36 -1.39
C ASN A 36 -9.37 -12.27 -1.24
N TYR A 37 -9.20 -12.89 -0.07
CA TYR A 37 -8.12 -13.86 0.19
C TYR A 37 -8.17 -15.04 -0.80
N ARG A 38 -9.36 -15.57 -1.09
CA ARG A 38 -9.52 -16.64 -2.09
C ARG A 38 -9.19 -16.15 -3.50
N LYS A 39 -9.69 -14.97 -3.88
CA LYS A 39 -9.40 -14.36 -5.19
C LYS A 39 -7.92 -14.06 -5.39
N SER A 40 -7.17 -13.77 -4.32
CA SER A 40 -5.73 -13.58 -4.37
C SER A 40 -4.92 -14.88 -4.40
N GLY A 41 -5.57 -16.05 -4.48
CA GLY A 41 -4.91 -17.36 -4.53
C GLY A 41 -4.60 -17.96 -3.15
N GLY A 42 -5.28 -17.51 -2.10
CA GLY A 42 -5.11 -18.06 -0.75
C GLY A 42 -5.43 -19.56 -0.69
N LEU A 43 -4.55 -20.32 -0.03
CA LEU A 43 -4.59 -21.80 0.00
C LEU A 43 -5.15 -22.38 1.29
N ALA A 44 -5.16 -21.61 2.38
CA ALA A 44 -5.66 -22.03 3.70
C ALA A 44 -7.09 -21.52 3.95
N SER A 45 -7.65 -21.79 5.12
CA SER A 45 -8.85 -21.07 5.55
C SER A 45 -8.44 -19.65 5.97
N PHE A 46 -9.17 -18.63 5.52
CA PHE A 46 -8.90 -17.27 5.99
C PHE A 46 -9.11 -17.14 7.51
N ALA A 47 -9.97 -17.99 8.09
CA ALA A 47 -10.20 -18.07 9.53
C ALA A 47 -8.98 -18.60 10.32
N ASP A 48 -8.01 -19.22 9.66
CA ASP A 48 -6.77 -19.69 10.32
C ASP A 48 -5.88 -18.51 10.75
N TYR A 49 -6.14 -17.31 10.23
CA TYR A 49 -5.33 -16.11 10.46
C TYR A 49 -5.93 -15.11 11.44
N TYR A 50 -7.05 -15.44 12.10
CA TYR A 50 -7.68 -14.54 13.05
C TYR A 50 -8.45 -15.27 14.14
N THR A 51 -8.70 -14.57 15.25
CA THR A 51 -9.63 -15.01 16.30
C THR A 51 -10.83 -14.07 16.34
N ALA A 52 -12.04 -14.61 16.20
CA ALA A 52 -13.29 -13.85 16.36
C ALA A 52 -13.76 -13.86 17.83
N ARG A 53 -14.19 -12.71 18.34
CA ARG A 53 -14.86 -12.55 19.63
C ARG A 53 -15.95 -11.48 19.52
N TYR A 54 -17.19 -11.87 19.77
CA TYR A 54 -18.35 -10.98 19.64
C TYR A 54 -18.39 -10.34 18.25
N ASP A 55 -18.44 -9.00 18.18
CA ASP A 55 -18.54 -8.22 16.94
C ASP A 55 -17.16 -7.81 16.38
N SER A 56 -16.08 -8.40 16.89
CA SER A 56 -14.72 -8.04 16.51
C SER A 56 -13.86 -9.27 16.21
N VAL A 57 -12.86 -9.03 15.37
CA VAL A 57 -11.87 -10.01 14.95
C VAL A 57 -10.48 -9.45 15.20
N ILE A 58 -9.61 -10.26 15.77
CA ILE A 58 -8.20 -9.94 15.99
C ILE A 58 -7.37 -10.80 15.05
N MET A 59 -6.64 -10.16 14.13
CA MET A 59 -5.72 -10.86 13.23
C MET A 59 -4.52 -11.42 13.99
N ASP A 60 -3.99 -12.56 13.53
CA ASP A 60 -2.79 -13.16 14.10
C ASP A 60 -1.60 -12.18 14.02
N ASN A 61 -0.92 -11.97 15.16
CA ASN A 61 0.18 -11.02 15.26
C ASN A 61 1.37 -11.38 14.35
N SER A 62 1.54 -12.65 14.00
CA SER A 62 2.57 -13.09 13.06
C SER A 62 2.43 -12.45 11.68
N LEU A 63 1.21 -12.06 11.26
CA LEU A 63 0.98 -11.36 9.99
C LEU A 63 1.58 -9.96 9.95
N LYS A 64 1.71 -9.32 11.12
CA LYS A 64 2.22 -7.95 11.27
C LYS A 64 3.70 -7.91 11.65
N LYS A 65 4.36 -9.07 11.83
CA LYS A 65 5.73 -9.16 12.35
C LYS A 65 6.76 -8.38 11.50
N ASN A 66 6.50 -8.25 10.20
CA ASN A 66 7.36 -7.58 9.23
C ASN A 66 6.78 -6.24 8.76
N ILE A 67 5.88 -5.63 9.53
CA ILE A 67 5.28 -4.34 9.18
C ILE A 67 5.80 -3.27 10.14
N VAL A 68 6.38 -2.22 9.58
CA VAL A 68 6.74 -0.99 10.29
C VAL A 68 5.66 0.04 9.99
N PHE A 69 4.90 0.41 11.01
CA PHE A 69 3.93 1.48 10.93
C PHE A 69 4.59 2.81 11.29
N SER A 70 4.50 3.81 10.41
CA SER A 70 5.10 5.12 10.65
C SER A 70 4.18 6.24 10.18
N ASN A 71 4.18 7.36 10.91
CA ASN A 71 3.59 8.58 10.40
C ASN A 71 4.44 9.08 9.21
N HIS A 72 3.79 9.40 8.09
CA HIS A 72 4.43 10.02 6.94
C HIS A 72 3.40 10.78 6.12
N ASN A 73 3.69 12.04 5.84
CA ASN A 73 2.88 12.90 5.01
C ASN A 73 3.51 13.06 3.62
N LEU A 74 2.88 12.44 2.62
CA LEU A 74 3.31 12.49 1.22
C LEU A 74 3.51 13.91 0.67
N VAL A 75 2.84 14.92 1.24
CA VAL A 75 2.91 16.31 0.79
C VAL A 75 4.10 17.05 1.40
N THR A 76 4.48 16.78 2.64
CA THR A 76 5.49 17.57 3.35
C THR A 76 6.81 16.83 3.49
N ASP A 77 6.76 15.51 3.60
CA ASP A 77 7.91 14.73 4.01
C ASP A 77 8.72 14.28 2.79
N ASN A 78 9.95 13.86 3.05
CA ASN A 78 10.91 13.47 2.01
C ASN A 78 11.08 11.93 1.96
N VAL A 79 11.90 11.48 1.02
CA VAL A 79 12.27 10.07 0.85
C VAL A 79 12.89 9.55 2.14
N PHE A 80 12.43 8.39 2.61
CA PHE A 80 12.94 7.75 3.82
C PHE A 80 13.64 6.40 3.55
N GLY A 81 13.71 5.96 2.30
CA GLY A 81 14.42 4.73 1.93
C GLY A 81 14.31 4.38 0.45
N GLU A 82 14.96 3.28 0.09
CA GLU A 82 14.89 2.67 -1.24
C GLU A 82 13.91 1.50 -1.23
N MET A 83 12.92 1.54 -2.13
CA MET A 83 11.80 0.61 -2.15
C MET A 83 11.81 -0.25 -3.43
N ASP A 84 11.47 -1.53 -3.26
CA ASP A 84 11.21 -2.45 -4.38
C ASP A 84 9.80 -2.34 -4.95
N MET A 85 8.88 -1.84 -4.13
CA MET A 85 7.52 -1.57 -4.52
C MET A 85 6.94 -0.45 -3.67
N ILE A 86 6.19 0.44 -4.31
CA ILE A 86 5.33 1.42 -3.65
C ILE A 86 3.90 1.18 -4.09
N MET A 87 2.99 1.06 -3.13
CA MET A 87 1.55 1.01 -3.36
C MET A 87 0.91 2.26 -2.77
N CYS A 88 0.35 3.12 -3.63
CA CYS A 88 -0.38 4.31 -3.22
C CYS A 88 -1.69 4.36 -4.00
N ARG A 89 -2.76 3.83 -3.42
CA ARG A 89 -4.05 3.66 -4.09
C ARG A 89 -5.12 4.51 -3.42
N ASN A 90 -5.87 5.24 -4.23
CA ASN A 90 -6.99 6.08 -3.81
C ASN A 90 -6.59 7.26 -2.90
N VAL A 91 -5.35 7.75 -3.02
CA VAL A 91 -4.85 8.90 -2.24
C VAL A 91 -4.61 10.12 -3.12
N LEU A 92 -4.00 9.95 -4.31
CA LEU A 92 -3.67 11.04 -5.22
C LEU A 92 -4.90 11.79 -5.73
N ILE A 93 -6.07 11.14 -5.74
CA ILE A 93 -7.35 11.76 -6.11
C ILE A 93 -7.76 12.93 -5.20
N TYR A 94 -7.19 13.03 -3.99
CA TYR A 94 -7.44 14.14 -3.06
C TYR A 94 -6.48 15.32 -3.28
N PHE A 95 -5.48 15.17 -4.16
CA PHE A 95 -4.45 16.17 -4.40
C PHE A 95 -4.70 16.96 -5.67
N ASN A 96 -4.35 18.25 -5.64
CA ASN A 96 -4.26 19.05 -6.86
C ASN A 96 -3.05 18.63 -7.70
N ARG A 97 -2.96 19.09 -8.96
CA ARG A 97 -1.89 18.70 -9.89
C ARG A 97 -0.47 18.95 -9.36
N LYS A 98 -0.26 20.06 -8.67
CA LYS A 98 1.06 20.41 -8.09
C LYS A 98 1.48 19.41 -7.02
N LEU A 99 0.53 19.01 -6.17
CA LEU A 99 0.77 18.01 -5.13
C LEU A 99 0.93 16.60 -5.71
N GLN A 100 0.11 16.22 -6.69
CA GLN A 100 0.27 14.95 -7.41
C GLN A 100 1.66 14.84 -8.03
N ASP A 101 2.12 15.88 -8.71
CA ASP A 101 3.44 15.90 -9.35
C ASP A 101 4.58 15.76 -8.33
N ARG A 102 4.51 16.51 -7.23
CA ARG A 102 5.47 16.36 -6.11
C ARG A 102 5.52 14.93 -5.58
N VAL A 103 4.36 14.32 -5.31
CA VAL A 103 4.27 12.97 -4.75
C VAL A 103 4.78 11.92 -5.73
N LEU A 104 4.54 12.09 -7.03
CA LEU A 104 5.09 11.20 -8.05
C LEU A 104 6.61 11.31 -8.16
N GLY A 105 7.18 12.51 -7.98
CA GLY A 105 8.63 12.70 -7.86
C GLY A 105 9.20 12.00 -6.63
N LEU A 106 8.53 12.14 -5.48
CA LEU A 106 8.88 11.43 -4.25
C LEU A 106 8.89 9.91 -4.45
N PHE A 107 7.88 9.35 -5.12
CA PHE A 107 7.82 7.92 -5.42
C PHE A 107 8.92 7.48 -6.38
N ARG A 108 9.19 8.25 -7.44
CA ARG A 108 10.32 7.98 -8.33
C ARG A 108 11.60 7.87 -7.52
N ASP A 109 11.92 8.89 -6.73
CA ASP A 109 13.19 8.97 -6.01
C ASP A 109 13.30 7.92 -4.89
N SER A 110 12.17 7.43 -4.37
CA SER A 110 12.11 6.35 -3.38
C SER A 110 12.19 4.95 -3.98
N LEU A 111 11.84 4.77 -5.26
CA LEU A 111 11.86 3.46 -5.92
C LEU A 111 13.25 3.15 -6.47
N ARG A 112 13.73 1.91 -6.34
CA ARG A 112 14.94 1.48 -7.05
C ARG A 112 14.69 1.37 -8.56
N PRO A 113 15.72 1.40 -9.43
CA PRO A 113 15.56 1.02 -10.83
C PRO A 113 14.87 -0.34 -10.97
N ASP A 114 13.98 -0.49 -11.95
CA ASP A 114 13.16 -1.69 -12.20
C ASP A 114 12.14 -2.06 -11.10
N ALA A 115 12.03 -1.26 -10.03
CA ALA A 115 11.01 -1.41 -8.99
C ALA A 115 9.61 -0.98 -9.46
N PHE A 116 8.58 -1.34 -8.69
CA PHE A 116 7.18 -1.17 -9.12
C PHE A 116 6.42 -0.08 -8.36
N LEU A 117 5.68 0.76 -9.10
CA LEU A 117 4.68 1.67 -8.57
C LEU A 117 3.28 1.15 -8.89
N CYS A 118 2.44 0.98 -7.88
CA CYS A 118 1.06 0.52 -8.02
C CYS A 118 0.09 1.63 -7.56
N LEU A 119 -0.71 2.15 -8.49
CA LEU A 119 -1.70 3.20 -8.20
C LEU A 119 -3.14 2.67 -8.18
N GLY A 120 -4.08 3.52 -7.75
CA GLY A 120 -5.51 3.27 -7.85
C GLY A 120 -6.04 3.47 -9.28
N PRO A 121 -7.21 2.89 -9.62
CA PRO A 121 -7.72 2.85 -11.00
C PRO A 121 -7.97 4.24 -11.62
N LYS A 122 -8.23 5.24 -10.77
CA LYS A 122 -8.48 6.65 -11.15
C LYS A 122 -7.23 7.53 -11.07
N GLU A 123 -6.07 6.93 -10.85
CA GLU A 123 -4.80 7.62 -10.65
C GLU A 123 -3.83 7.23 -11.77
N THR A 124 -2.92 8.13 -12.12
CA THR A 124 -2.03 7.93 -13.28
C THR A 124 -0.80 8.82 -13.20
N VAL A 125 0.30 8.35 -13.81
CA VAL A 125 1.54 9.12 -14.00
C VAL A 125 1.54 10.00 -15.26
N ARG A 126 0.59 9.77 -16.19
CA ARG A 126 0.61 10.30 -17.59
C ARG A 126 0.57 11.84 -17.73
N PHE A 127 0.45 12.60 -16.64
CA PHE A 127 0.40 14.07 -16.66
C PHE A 127 1.35 14.72 -15.66
N SER A 128 2.30 13.94 -15.15
CA SER A 128 3.35 14.41 -14.25
C SER A 128 4.62 14.66 -15.05
N SER A 129 5.45 15.59 -14.55
CA SER A 129 6.82 15.80 -15.03
C SER A 129 7.71 14.56 -14.92
N TYR A 130 7.29 13.54 -14.18
CA TYR A 130 8.00 12.27 -14.02
C TYR A 130 7.41 11.12 -14.85
N SER A 131 6.47 11.38 -15.77
CA SER A 131 5.82 10.32 -16.58
C SER A 131 6.83 9.42 -17.28
N ASP A 132 7.91 10.00 -17.79
CA ASP A 132 8.93 9.30 -18.58
C ASP A 132 9.87 8.47 -17.72
N SER A 133 9.78 8.57 -16.39
CA SER A 133 10.46 7.67 -15.44
C SER A 133 9.68 6.40 -15.16
N PHE A 134 8.50 6.21 -15.78
CA PHE A 134 7.61 5.08 -15.49
C PHE A 134 7.11 4.39 -16.76
N GLU A 135 7.51 3.13 -16.94
CA GLU A 135 6.95 2.25 -17.96
C GLU A 135 5.62 1.65 -17.47
N ASN A 136 4.59 1.61 -18.32
CA ASN A 136 3.32 0.96 -17.98
C ASN A 136 3.42 -0.56 -18.19
N VAL A 137 3.35 -1.32 -17.11
CA VAL A 137 3.46 -2.80 -17.14
C VAL A 137 2.08 -3.46 -17.14
N ALA A 138 1.12 -2.89 -16.42
CA ALA A 138 -0.26 -3.36 -16.41
C ALA A 138 -1.23 -2.18 -16.29
N GLU A 139 -1.81 -1.77 -17.43
CA GLU A 139 -2.58 -0.54 -17.49
C GLU A 139 -3.88 -0.60 -16.70
N LYS A 140 -4.57 -1.75 -16.74
CA LYS A 140 -5.84 -1.96 -16.04
C LYS A 140 -5.67 -1.91 -14.53
N GLU A 141 -4.57 -2.46 -14.03
CA GLU A 141 -4.21 -2.52 -12.62
C GLU A 141 -3.44 -1.27 -12.16
N ARG A 142 -3.05 -0.39 -13.09
CA ARG A 142 -2.24 0.82 -12.86
C ARG A 142 -0.90 0.50 -12.20
N ILE A 143 -0.23 -0.51 -12.76
CA ILE A 143 1.12 -0.93 -12.35
C ILE A 143 2.12 -0.38 -13.34
N TYR A 144 3.13 0.29 -12.79
CA TYR A 144 4.22 0.90 -13.52
C TYR A 144 5.55 0.37 -13.01
N ARG A 145 6.55 0.30 -13.89
CA ARG A 145 7.94 0.01 -13.53
C ARG A 145 8.74 1.30 -13.61
N ARG A 146 9.56 1.59 -12.59
CA ARG A 146 10.51 2.70 -12.66
C ARG A 146 11.58 2.36 -13.69
N ILE A 147 11.80 3.26 -14.65
CA ILE A 147 12.86 3.17 -15.66
C ILE A 147 13.88 4.30 -15.46
N GLY A 148 15.16 3.96 -15.61
CA GLY A 148 16.30 4.83 -15.26
C GLY A 148 16.52 4.99 -13.75
#